data_AF-A0A661WYC6-F1
#
_entry.id   AF-A0A661WYC6-F1
#
_cell.length_a   1.000
_cell.length_b   1.000
_cell.length_c   1.000
_cell.angle_alpha   90.00
_cell.angle_beta   90.00
_cell.angle_gamma   90.00
#
_symmetry.space_group_name_H-M   'P 1'
#
loop_
_entity.id
_entity.type
_entity.pdbx_description
1 polymer ?
#
loop_
_entity_poly.entity_id
_entity_poly.type
_entity_poly.pdbx_seq_one_letter_code
_entity_poly.pdbx_strand_id
1 'polypeptide(L)'
;MNGTCSIKHLRQHTREILDLVDAGNEVLITYRGKKKAKVVPLSVGKKMFENTAFGIWSDRDDFNENSKKHVRNIRKGRYNDN
;
A
#
# COMPACT_ATOMS: atom_id res chain seq x y z
N MET A 1 -3.31 -4.49 -7.06
CA MET A 1 -3.23 -5.36 -8.25
C MET A 1 -2.43 -6.59 -7.85
N ASN A 2 -2.99 -7.79 -7.95
CA ASN A 2 -2.25 -9.01 -7.63
C ASN A 2 -1.38 -9.39 -8.83
N GLY A 3 -0.06 -9.45 -8.65
CA GLY A 3 0.87 -9.81 -9.72
C GLY A 3 0.82 -11.31 -10.02
N THR A 4 0.76 -11.70 -11.29
CA THR A 4 0.94 -13.09 -11.72
C THR A 4 2.35 -13.28 -12.25
N CYS A 5 3.02 -14.37 -11.85
CA CYS A 5 4.33 -14.70 -12.42
C CYS A 5 4.41 -16.19 -12.79
N SER A 6 5.35 -16.53 -13.68
CA SER A 6 5.62 -17.91 -14.05
C SER A 6 6.61 -18.56 -13.10
N ILE A 7 6.60 -19.89 -13.01
CA ILE A 7 7.57 -20.63 -12.19
C ILE A 7 9.03 -20.37 -12.61
N LYS A 8 9.26 -20.13 -13.91
CA LYS A 8 10.58 -19.79 -14.44
C LYS A 8 11.05 -18.44 -13.88
N HIS A 9 10.16 -17.44 -13.90
CA HIS A 9 10.45 -16.13 -13.36
C HIS A 9 10.68 -16.18 -11.85
N LEU A 10 9.84 -16.93 -11.11
CA LEU A 10 10.04 -17.16 -9.67
C LEU A 10 11.44 -17.72 -9.35
N ARG A 11 11.92 -18.71 -10.12
CA ARG A 11 13.24 -19.31 -9.92
C ARG A 11 14.39 -18.34 -10.24
N GLN A 12 14.21 -17.50 -11.25
CA GLN A 12 15.25 -16.58 -11.72
C GLN A 12 15.34 -15.31 -10.85
N HIS A 13 14.20 -14.87 -10.29
CA HIS A 13 14.05 -13.58 -9.61
C HIS A 13 13.47 -13.77 -8.20
N THR A 14 13.87 -14.82 -7.48
CA THR A 14 13.28 -15.15 -6.17
C THR A 14 13.39 -13.98 -5.18
N ARG A 15 14.51 -13.24 -5.20
CA ARG A 15 14.72 -12.07 -4.33
C ARG A 15 13.70 -10.97 -4.59
N GLU A 16 13.50 -10.59 -5.84
CA GLU A 16 12.54 -9.55 -6.22
C GLU A 16 11.09 -9.95 -5.86
N ILE A 17 10.74 -11.23 -6.01
CA ILE A 17 9.44 -11.75 -5.60
C ILE A 17 9.27 -11.67 -4.08
N LEU A 18 10.32 -11.97 -3.31
CA LEU A 18 10.29 -11.83 -1.85
C LEU A 18 10.17 -10.36 -1.44
N ASP A 19 10.88 -9.44 -2.07
CA ASP A 19 10.77 -8.00 -1.79
C ASP A 19 9.34 -7.49 -2.03
N LEU A 20 8.69 -7.94 -3.10
CA LEU A 20 7.28 -7.63 -3.37
C LEU A 20 6.34 -8.16 -2.28
N VAL A 21 6.57 -9.38 -1.84
CA VAL A 21 5.78 -10.04 -0.78
C VAL A 21 6.02 -9.36 0.56
N ASP A 22 7.26 -8.98 0.89
CA ASP A 22 7.61 -8.24 2.10
C ASP A 22 6.99 -6.84 2.13
N ALA A 23 6.82 -6.21 0.96
CA ALA A 23 6.06 -4.96 0.82
C ALA A 23 4.53 -5.15 0.98
N GLY A 24 4.06 -6.36 1.25
CA GLY A 24 2.65 -6.68 1.48
C GLY A 24 1.88 -7.06 0.21
N ASN A 25 2.55 -7.30 -0.92
CA ASN A 25 1.87 -7.76 -2.13
C ASN A 25 1.68 -9.28 -2.12
N GLU A 26 0.60 -9.73 -2.75
CA GLU A 26 0.41 -11.15 -3.04
C GLU A 26 0.85 -11.48 -4.47
N VAL A 27 1.56 -12.59 -4.64
CA VAL A 27 2.02 -13.05 -5.96
C VAL A 27 1.45 -14.42 -6.28
N LEU A 28 0.81 -14.53 -7.44
CA LEU A 28 0.22 -15.78 -7.92
C LEU A 28 1.16 -16.49 -8.89
N ILE A 29 1.56 -17.70 -8.54
CA ILE A 29 2.50 -18.51 -9.32
C ILE A 29 1.73 -19.37 -10.32
N THR A 30 2.19 -19.32 -11.57
CA THR A 30 1.66 -20.12 -12.68
C THR A 30 2.70 -21.09 -13.23
N TYR A 31 2.22 -22.24 -13.69
CA TYR A 31 3.00 -23.21 -14.45
C TYR A 31 2.23 -23.59 -15.70
N ARG A 32 2.84 -23.37 -16.89
CA ARG A 32 2.20 -23.60 -18.20
C ARG A 32 0.82 -22.93 -18.30
N GLY A 33 0.72 -21.67 -17.88
CA GLY A 33 -0.51 -20.88 -17.91
C GLY A 33 -1.55 -21.20 -16.83
N LYS A 34 -1.34 -22.24 -16.01
CA LYS A 34 -2.27 -22.63 -14.94
C LYS A 34 -1.79 -22.12 -13.59
N LYS A 35 -2.68 -21.56 -12.78
CA LYS A 35 -2.43 -21.17 -11.38
C LYS A 35 -2.05 -22.41 -10.57
N LYS A 36 -0.98 -22.34 -9.77
CA LYS A 36 -0.46 -23.47 -9.00
C LYS A 36 -0.20 -23.19 -7.54
N ALA A 37 0.25 -21.98 -7.21
CA ALA A 37 0.53 -21.57 -5.84
C ALA A 37 0.33 -20.07 -5.69
N LYS A 38 0.26 -19.60 -4.45
CA LYS A 38 0.29 -18.19 -4.10
C LYS A 38 1.39 -17.98 -3.06
N VAL A 39 2.21 -16.95 -3.25
CA VAL A 39 3.15 -16.48 -2.24
C VAL A 39 2.50 -15.32 -1.52
N VAL A 40 2.40 -15.43 -0.20
CA VAL A 40 1.76 -14.45 0.68
C VAL A 40 2.70 -14.11 1.84
N PRO A 41 2.60 -12.89 2.39
CA PRO A 41 3.31 -12.55 3.62
C PRO A 41 2.81 -13.43 4.78
N LEU A 42 3.72 -14.05 5.54
CA LEU A 42 3.36 -15.04 6.58
C LEU A 42 2.91 -14.42 7.91
N SER A 43 3.35 -13.21 8.24
CA SER A 43 2.90 -12.54 9.46
C SER A 43 3.01 -11.03 9.30
N VAL A 44 1.87 -10.45 8.98
CA VAL A 44 1.55 -9.03 9.05
C VAL A 44 1.38 -8.67 10.53
N GLY A 45 2.48 -8.63 11.28
CA GLY A 45 2.54 -7.52 12.22
C GLY A 45 2.51 -6.30 11.31
N LYS A 46 1.45 -5.48 11.37
CA LYS A 46 1.65 -4.07 10.99
C LYS A 46 2.95 -3.74 11.72
N LYS A 47 4.05 -3.53 11.00
CA LYS A 47 4.92 -2.45 11.42
C LYS A 47 3.94 -1.29 11.41
N MET A 48 3.32 -1.04 12.57
CA MET A 48 3.12 0.32 12.99
C MET A 48 4.53 0.85 12.87
N PHE A 49 4.83 1.37 11.69
CA PHE A 49 5.81 2.40 11.64
C PHE A 49 5.28 3.35 12.68
N GLU A 50 5.97 3.45 13.82
CA GLU A 50 6.01 4.66 14.62
C GLU A 50 6.65 5.73 13.72
N ASN A 51 6.06 5.95 12.55
CA ASN A 51 6.32 7.12 11.78
C ASN A 51 5.57 8.17 12.56
N THR A 52 6.29 9.12 13.13
CA THR A 52 5.70 10.30 13.77
C THR A 52 4.65 10.95 12.87
N ALA A 53 4.70 10.73 11.54
CA ALA A 53 3.70 11.15 10.57
C ALA A 53 2.31 10.47 10.70
N PHE A 54 2.23 9.20 11.12
CA PHE A 54 0.95 8.53 11.34
C PHE A 54 0.41 8.90 12.72
N GLY A 55 -0.67 9.69 12.75
CA GLY A 55 -1.26 10.19 13.99
C GLY A 55 -1.08 11.69 14.23
N ILE A 56 -0.34 12.43 13.39
CA ILE A 56 -0.24 13.91 13.51
C ILE A 56 -1.61 14.61 13.57
N TRP A 57 -2.63 13.97 13.01
CA TRP A 57 -3.99 14.50 12.91
C TRP A 57 -4.96 13.80 13.86
N SER A 58 -4.51 12.86 14.71
CA SER A 58 -5.40 12.15 15.64
C SER A 58 -6.06 13.10 16.62
N ASP A 59 -5.32 14.11 17.07
CA ASP A 59 -5.75 15.05 18.12
C ASP A 59 -6.35 16.33 17.52
N ARG A 60 -6.62 16.34 16.21
CA ARG A 60 -7.21 17.46 15.48
C ARG A 60 -8.70 17.25 15.28
N ASP A 61 -9.49 17.73 16.24
CA ASP A 61 -10.96 17.67 16.20
C ASP A 61 -11.54 18.39 14.96
N ASP A 62 -10.90 19.49 14.53
CA ASP A 62 -11.28 20.25 13.32
C ASP A 62 -11.19 19.43 12.02
N PHE A 63 -10.31 18.43 12.00
CA PHE A 63 -10.13 17.50 10.88
C PHE A 63 -11.00 16.25 11.02
N ASN A 64 -11.18 15.75 12.25
CA ASN A 64 -11.95 14.55 12.55
C ASN A 64 -13.46 14.74 12.37
N GLU A 65 -14.01 15.89 12.75
CA GLU A 65 -15.44 16.18 12.63
C GLU A 65 -15.90 16.34 11.16
N ASN A 66 -15.03 16.88 10.28
CA ASN A 66 -15.40 17.10 8.89
C ASN A 66 -14.22 17.16 7.89
N SER A 67 -13.47 16.07 7.81
CA SER A 67 -12.30 15.91 6.92
C SER A 67 -12.54 16.33 5.48
N LYS A 68 -13.72 16.04 4.91
CA LYS A 68 -14.08 16.41 3.53
C LYS A 68 -14.16 17.92 3.34
N LYS A 69 -14.76 18.65 4.28
CA LYS A 69 -14.87 20.12 4.22
C LYS A 69 -13.50 20.76 4.39
N HIS A 70 -12.67 20.24 5.28
CA HIS A 70 -11.30 20.71 5.50
C HIS A 70 -10.44 20.56 4.24
N VAL A 71 -10.41 19.37 3.62
CA VAL A 71 -9.67 19.13 2.35
C VAL A 71 -10.22 20.01 1.22
N ARG A 72 -11.55 20.19 1.14
CA ARG A 72 -12.17 21.07 0.14
C ARG A 72 -11.72 22.52 0.30
N ASN A 73 -11.59 23.01 1.53
CA ASN A 73 -11.12 24.37 1.80
C ASN A 73 -9.65 24.55 1.43
N ILE A 74 -8.78 23.56 1.72
CA ILE A 74 -7.38 23.59 1.27
C ILE A 74 -7.28 23.62 -0.26
N ARG A 75 -8.15 22.88 -0.96
CA ARG A 75 -8.18 22.82 -2.43
C ARG A 75 -8.76 24.06 -3.09
N LYS A 76 -9.47 24.92 -2.35
CA LYS A 76 -9.85 26.23 -2.87
C LYS A 76 -8.55 27.05 -2.95
N GLY A 77 -8.09 27.31 -4.16
CA GLY A 77 -6.95 28.19 -4.38
C GLY A 77 -7.14 29.51 -3.63
N ARG A 78 -6.04 30.12 -3.19
CA ARG A 78 -6.08 31.46 -2.58
C ARG A 78 -6.36 32.46 -3.70
N TYR A 79 -7.63 32.75 -3.93
CA TYR A 79 -8.01 33.92 -4.71
C TYR A 79 -7.82 35.13 -3.78
N ASN A 80 -6.68 35.80 -3.95
CA ASN A 80 -6.55 37.18 -3.48
C ASN A 80 -7.17 38.04 -4.57
N ASP A 81 -8.44 38.38 -4.40
CA ASP A 81 -9.08 39.39 -5.23
C ASP A 81 -8.54 40.76 -4.75
N ASN A 82 -7.57 41.30 -5.48
CA ASN A 82 -7.08 42.68 -5.37
C ASN A 82 -8.05 43.64 -6.07
#